data_AF-A0A3A9JB74-F1
#
_entry.id   AF-A0A3A9JB74-F1
#
_cell.length_a   1.000
_cell.length_b   1.000
_cell.length_c   1.000
_cell.angle_alpha   90.00
_cell.angle_beta   90.00
_cell.angle_gamma   90.00
#
_symmetry.space_group_name_H-M   'P 1'
#
loop_
_entity.id
_entity.type
_entity.pdbx_description
1 polymer ?
#
loop_
_entity_poly.entity_id
_entity_poly.type
_entity_poly.pdbx_seq_one_letter_code
_entity_poly.pdbx_strand_id
1 'polypeptide(L)' 'MLSEINIAGVYLAPIVVEGLVGLAIFLICRFLLGRLGLLHRLWHPALFEVALFLSIVSLLVLLR' A
#
# COMPACT_ATOMS: atom_id res chain seq x y z
N MET A 1 14.86 -15.17 -10.31
CA MET A 1 15.15 -14.27 -11.45
C MET A 1 14.23 -13.08 -11.34
N LEU A 2 14.78 -11.86 -11.23
CA LEU A 2 13.97 -10.64 -11.20
C LEU A 2 13.30 -10.51 -12.58
N SER A 3 12.03 -10.92 -12.68
CA SER A 3 11.26 -10.73 -13.91
C SER A 3 10.95 -9.25 -14.03
N GLU A 4 11.80 -8.53 -14.75
CA GLU A 4 11.54 -7.16 -15.16
C GLU A 4 10.23 -7.17 -15.95
N ILE A 5 9.23 -6.43 -15.46
CA ILE A 5 7.93 -6.39 -16.12
C ILE A 5 8.06 -5.38 -17.25
N ASN A 6 8.08 -5.88 -18.50
CA ASN A 6 8.10 -5.03 -19.68
C ASN A 6 6.68 -4.58 -20.02
N ILE A 7 6.41 -3.28 -19.90
CA ILE A 7 5.15 -2.65 -20.33
C ILE A 7 5.48 -1.73 -21.48
N ALA A 8 5.04 -2.09 -22.69
CA ALA A 8 5.22 -1.28 -23.91
C ALA A 8 6.68 -0.84 -24.17
N GLY A 9 7.67 -1.68 -23.84
CA GLY A 9 9.09 -1.37 -23.99
C GLY A 9 9.73 -0.68 -22.78
N VAL A 10 8.95 -0.31 -21.76
CA VAL A 10 9.45 0.22 -20.48
C VAL A 10 9.64 -0.93 -19.49
N TYR A 11 10.87 -1.09 -19.01
CA TYR A 11 11.20 -2.07 -17.97
C TYR A 11 10.90 -1.49 -16.60
N LEU A 12 9.86 -2.00 -15.94
CA LEU A 12 9.58 -1.67 -14.55
C LEU A 12 10.22 -2.71 -13.63
N ALA A 13 10.97 -2.23 -12.64
CA ALA A 13 11.40 -3.09 -11.54
C ALA A 13 10.15 -3.61 -10.80
N PRO A 14 10.13 -4.90 -10.38
CA PRO A 14 8.99 -5.49 -9.69
C PRO A 14 8.52 -4.67 -8.47
N ILE A 15 9.47 -4.07 -7.76
CA ILE A 15 9.23 -3.19 -6.60
C ILE A 15 8.32 -1.99 -6.93
N VAL A 16 8.35 -1.49 -8.17
CA VAL A 16 7.52 -0.36 -8.59
C VAL A 16 6.07 -0.78 -8.74
N VAL A 17 5.84 -1.98 -9.28
CA VAL A 17 4.49 -2.56 -9.39
C VAL A 17 3.95 -2.90 -8.00
N GLU A 18 4.77 -3.51 -7.15
CA GLU A 18 4.44 -3.79 -5.75
C GLU A 18 4.12 -2.51 -4.97
N GLY A 19 4.90 -1.44 -5.18
CA GLY A 19 4.66 -0.13 -4.60
C GLY A 19 3.34 0.49 -5.06
N LEU A 20 3.03 0.43 -6.36
CA LEU A 20 1.76 0.91 -6.92
C LEU A 20 0.54 0.15 -6.36
N VAL A 21 0.64 -1.17 -6.29
CA VAL A 21 -0.40 -2.03 -5.71
C VAL A 21 -0.59 -1.71 -4.22
N GLY A 22 0.50 -1.61 -3.47
CA GLY A 22 0.48 -1.21 -2.06
C GLY A 22 -0.15 0.16 -1.83
N LEU A 23 0.17 1.14 -2.69
CA LEU A 23 -0.42 2.48 -2.65
C LEU A 23 -1.93 2.45 -2.91
N ALA A 24 -2.36 1.69 -3.93
CA ALA A 24 -3.78 1.54 -4.24
C ALA A 24 -4.55 0.91 -3.07
N ILE A 25 -4.01 -0.16 -2.46
CA ILE A 25 -4.61 -0.81 -1.28
C ILE A 25 -4.67 0.17 -0.11
N PHE A 26 -3.58 0.90 0.15
CA PHE A 26 -3.52 1.89 1.23
C PHE A 26 -4.57 3.00 1.06
N LEU A 27 -4.72 3.54 -0.15
CA LEU A 27 -5.72 4.58 -0.42
C LEU A 27 -7.15 4.08 -0.23
N ILE A 28 -7.46 2.87 -0.70
CA ILE A 28 -8.78 2.24 -0.52
C ILE A 28 -9.07 2.05 0.97
N CYS A 29 -8.08 1.50 1.70
CA CYS A 29 -8.21 1.25 3.13
C CYS A 29 -8.38 2.57 3.90
N ARG A 30 -7.56 3.59 3.61
CA ARG A 30 -7.70 4.94 4.16
C ARG A 30 -9.07 5.54 3.87
N PHE A 31 -9.58 5.40 2.65
CA PHE A 31 -10.90 5.90 2.27
C PHE A 31 -12.02 5.22 3.06
N LEU A 32 -12.00 3.88 3.17
CA LEU A 32 -12.94 3.11 3.96
C LEU A 32 -12.91 3.52 5.44
N LEU A 33 -11.71 3.68 6.01
CA LEU A 33 -11.56 4.10 7.41
C LEU A 33 -12.01 5.54 7.66
N GLY A 34 -11.82 6.43 6.68
CA GLY A 34 -12.38 7.78 6.71
C GLY A 34 -13.91 7.78 6.63
N ARG A 35 -14.49 6.95 5.76
CA ARG A 35 -15.94 6.76 5.66
C ARG A 35 -16.57 6.19 6.94
N LEU A 36 -15.87 5.29 7.61
CA LEU A 36 -16.30 4.69 8.88
C LEU A 36 -16.15 5.65 10.08
N GLY A 37 -15.56 6.84 9.90
CA GLY A 37 -15.30 7.79 10.98
C GLY A 37 -14.25 7.29 11.99
N LEU A 38 -13.61 6.15 11.73
CA LEU A 38 -12.63 5.54 12.64
C LEU A 38 -11.39 6.42 12.77
N LEU A 39 -10.97 7.08 11.68
CA LEU A 39 -9.83 8.02 11.70
C LEU A 39 -10.03 9.19 12.67
N HIS A 40 -11.28 9.59 12.93
CA HIS A 40 -11.58 10.65 13.89
C HIS A 40 -11.67 10.15 15.34
N ARG A 41 -11.82 8.83 15.54
CA ARG A 41 -11.86 8.19 16.86
C ARG A 41 -10.47 7.85 17.42
N LEU A 42 -9.46 7.79 16.56
CA LEU A 42 -8.08 7.52 16.94
C LEU A 42 -7.39 8.83 17.36
N TRP A 43 -6.77 8.83 18.54
CA TRP A 43 -6.13 10.00 19.15
C TRP A 43 -5.09 10.66 18.23
N HIS A 44 -4.34 9.87 17.46
CA HIS A 44 -3.40 10.37 16.45
C HIS A 44 -3.57 9.64 15.10
N PRO A 45 -4.31 10.22 14.13
CA PRO A 45 -4.55 9.58 12.83
C PRO A 45 -3.26 9.32 12.05
N ALA A 46 -2.27 10.20 12.13
CA ALA A 46 -1.00 10.03 11.42
C ALA A 46 -0.23 8.75 11.82
N LEU A 47 -0.21 8.41 13.11
CA LEU A 47 0.45 7.18 13.60
C LEU A 47 -0.26 5.92 13.08
N PHE A 48 -1.59 5.95 13.03
CA PHE A 48 -2.38 4.85 12.51
C PHE A 48 -2.16 4.67 11.01
N GLU A 49 -2.13 5.76 10.24
CA GLU A 49 -1.86 5.71 8.79
C GLU A 49 -0.48 5.10 8.48
N VAL A 50 0.55 5.49 9.26
CA VAL A 50 1.90 4.91 9.12
C VAL A 50 1.87 3.41 9.42
N ALA A 51 1.22 2.99 10.52
CA ALA A 51 1.11 1.57 10.88
C ALA A 51 0.34 0.77 9.82
N LEU A 52 -0.75 1.32 9.28
CA LEU A 52 -1.55 0.68 8.23
C LEU A 52 -0.73 0.48 6.96
N PHE A 53 0.00 1.50 6.52
CA PHE A 53 0.88 1.41 5.36
C PHE A 53 1.97 0.35 5.59
N LEU A 54 2.62 0.37 6.76
CA LEU A 54 3.65 -0.61 7.13
C LEU A 54 3.11 -2.05 7.15
N SER A 55 1.91 -2.26 7.68
CA SER A 55 1.25 -3.57 7.69
C SER A 55 0.94 -4.04 6.27
N ILE A 56 0.39 -3.18 5.40
CA ILE A 56 0.09 -3.53 4.00
C ILE A 56 1.38 -3.94 3.27
N VAL A 57 2.44 -3.13 3.38
CA VAL A 57 3.74 -3.43 2.74
C VAL A 57 4.32 -4.73 3.29
N SER A 58 4.29 -4.93 4.61
CA SER A 58 4.80 -6.17 5.23
C SER A 58 4.03 -7.41 4.77
N LEU A 59 2.71 -7.31 4.63
CA LEU A 59 1.87 -8.41 4.18
C LEU A 59 2.13 -8.73 2.72
N LEU A 60 2.34 -7.71 1.88
CA LEU A 60 2.68 -7.86 0.46
C LEU A 60 4.04 -8.57 0.30
N VAL A 61 5.04 -8.19 1.10
CA VAL A 61 6.36 -8.83 1.11
C VAL A 61 6.27 -10.27 1.62
N LEU A 62 5.45 -10.55 2.65
CA LEU A 62 5.27 -11.90 3.19
C LEU A 62 4.56 -12.84 2.20
N LEU A 63 3.67 -12.31 1.36
CA LEU A 63 2.88 -13.11 0.40
C LEU A 63 3.66 -13.46 -0.87
N ARG A 64 4.86 -12.91 -1.05
CA ARG A 64 5.75 -13.08 -2.20
C ARG A 64 6.79 -14.18 -1.96
#